data_AF-A0A800G3Y3-F1
#
_entry.id   AF-A0A800G3Y3-F1
#
_cell.length_a   1.000
_cell.length_b   1.000
_cell.length_c   1.000
_cell.angle_alpha   90.00
_cell.angle_beta   90.00
_cell.angle_gamma   90.00
#
_symmetry.space_group_name_H-M   'P 1'
#
loop_
_entity.id
_entity.type
_entity.pdbx_description
1 polymer ?
#
loop_
_entity_poly.entity_id
_entity_poly.type
_entity_poly.pdbx_seq_one_letter_code
_entity_poly.pdbx_strand_id
1 'polypeptide(L)'
;MVRNRGEALESGCQGHIAVQAGAYFGALPESVRGRLSSLLLDDLLTEYDARLLGSHLRRVGAHWSEAFWRVEADWEADESQHHRVARRVYLSCGGSEDLGLGVRQADFSHLEPWLDDEFAFLCLAAYDEWVTVRAYSAGLAWYDALGPAFGRWMRGVIADEARHYCQFLSLAKSGHPERLQEVPDLMGAIGGVEGEPYRSTFLLDHDDPIFRAEWFDQARRVLQRHLRAGLPDGATRPHSN
;
A
#
# COMPACT_ATOMS: atom_id res chain seq x y z
N MET A 1 -30.79 11.32 9.15
CA MET A 1 -30.26 12.28 8.15
C MET A 1 -29.18 13.13 8.83
N VAL A 2 -28.01 12.55 9.12
CA VAL A 2 -26.86 13.19 9.80
C VAL A 2 -25.57 12.63 9.16
N ARG A 3 -25.41 12.79 7.84
CA ARG A 3 -24.15 12.47 7.13
C ARG A 3 -23.49 13.69 6.45
N ASN A 4 -24.18 14.82 6.34
CA ASN A 4 -23.74 15.91 5.44
C ASN A 4 -22.69 16.90 5.98
N ARG A 5 -22.32 16.89 7.26
CA ARG A 5 -21.33 17.88 7.78
C ARG A 5 -19.88 17.41 7.73
N GLY A 6 -19.61 16.11 7.94
CA GLY A 6 -18.26 15.54 7.87
C GLY A 6 -17.77 15.48 6.41
N GLU A 7 -18.57 14.90 5.52
CA GLU A 7 -18.25 14.78 4.09
C GLU A 7 -18.04 16.13 3.39
N ALA A 8 -18.78 17.17 3.79
CA ALA A 8 -18.62 18.51 3.23
C ALA A 8 -17.32 19.21 3.68
N LEU A 9 -16.90 19.00 4.94
CA LEU A 9 -15.63 19.51 5.47
C LEU A 9 -14.44 18.77 4.87
N GLU A 10 -14.52 17.45 4.73
CA GLU A 10 -13.53 16.63 4.03
C GLU A 10 -13.43 17.02 2.55
N SER A 11 -14.56 17.17 1.86
CA SER A 11 -14.57 17.58 0.46
C SER A 11 -13.98 18.99 0.27
N GLY A 12 -14.23 19.92 1.20
CA GLY A 12 -13.63 21.25 1.20
C GLY A 12 -12.11 21.23 1.43
N CYS A 13 -11.63 20.38 2.34
CA CYS A 13 -10.20 20.19 2.60
C CYS A 13 -9.49 19.60 1.36
N GLN A 14 -10.06 18.56 0.77
CA GLN A 14 -9.54 17.92 -0.43
C GLN A 14 -9.52 18.87 -1.65
N GLY A 15 -10.56 19.70 -1.81
CA GLY A 15 -10.58 20.72 -2.85
C GLY A 15 -9.48 21.77 -2.68
N HIS A 16 -9.20 22.19 -1.44
CA HIS A 16 -8.09 23.10 -1.16
C HIS A 16 -6.72 22.49 -1.49
N ILE A 17 -6.50 21.22 -1.13
CA ILE A 17 -5.27 20.49 -1.45
C ILE A 17 -5.03 20.47 -2.97
N ALA A 18 -6.05 20.08 -3.74
CA ALA A 18 -5.94 19.94 -5.19
C ALA A 18 -5.68 21.28 -5.91
N VAL A 19 -6.41 22.34 -5.54
CA VAL A 19 -6.23 23.68 -6.13
C VAL A 19 -4.83 24.23 -5.83
N GLN A 20 -4.35 24.07 -4.59
CA GLN A 20 -2.99 24.48 -4.26
C GLN A 20 -1.96 23.68 -5.06
N ALA A 21 -2.12 22.35 -5.13
CA ALA A 21 -1.21 21.49 -5.87
C ALA A 21 -1.09 21.88 -7.35
N GLY A 22 -2.21 22.15 -8.03
CA GLY A 22 -2.20 22.60 -9.42
C GLY A 22 -1.46 23.93 -9.63
N ALA A 23 -1.61 24.88 -8.71
CA ALA A 23 -0.91 26.16 -8.78
C ALA A 23 0.61 26.01 -8.60
N TYR A 24 1.04 25.20 -7.64
CA TYR A 24 2.46 24.88 -7.43
C TYR A 24 3.03 24.12 -8.63
N PHE A 25 2.31 23.11 -9.11
CA PHE A 25 2.68 22.31 -10.27
C PHE A 25 2.93 23.19 -11.51
N GLY A 26 2.02 24.13 -11.81
CA GLY A 26 2.16 25.04 -12.94
C GLY A 26 3.44 25.88 -12.93
N ALA A 27 3.99 26.16 -11.74
CA ALA A 27 5.23 26.92 -11.57
C ALA A 27 6.51 26.07 -11.66
N LEU A 28 6.40 24.74 -11.70
CA LEU A 28 7.55 23.83 -11.75
C LEU A 28 8.16 23.75 -13.16
N PRO A 29 9.47 23.45 -13.29
CA PRO A 29 10.10 23.12 -14.56
C PRO A 29 9.40 21.94 -15.26
N GLU A 30 9.41 21.93 -16.60
CA GLU A 30 8.73 20.91 -17.39
C GLU A 30 9.21 19.48 -17.09
N SER A 31 10.52 19.27 -16.92
CA SER A 31 11.08 17.96 -16.55
C SER A 31 10.59 17.46 -15.19
N VAL A 32 10.42 18.38 -14.23
CA VAL A 32 9.88 18.08 -12.90
C VAL A 32 8.40 17.75 -12.99
N ARG A 33 7.65 18.52 -13.78
CA ARG A 33 6.22 18.26 -14.05
C ARG A 33 5.98 16.89 -14.67
N GLY A 34 6.76 16.54 -15.69
CA GLY A 34 6.64 15.23 -16.35
C GLY A 34 6.82 14.08 -15.38
N ARG A 35 7.86 14.12 -14.54
CA ARG A 35 8.07 13.10 -13.50
C ARG A 35 6.97 13.06 -12.45
N LEU A 36 6.52 14.22 -11.96
CA LEU A 36 5.43 14.28 -10.98
C LEU A 36 4.11 13.79 -11.55
N SER A 37 3.82 14.06 -12.82
CA SER A 37 2.62 13.54 -13.48
C SER A 37 2.63 12.02 -13.58
N SER A 38 3.79 11.41 -13.87
CA SER A 38 3.93 9.95 -13.83
C SER A 38 3.75 9.42 -12.42
N LEU A 39 4.48 9.94 -11.44
CA LEU A 39 4.38 9.51 -10.04
C LEU A 39 2.94 9.60 -9.51
N LEU A 40 2.26 10.73 -9.73
CA LEU A 40 0.86 10.89 -9.32
C LEU A 40 -0.09 9.93 -10.03
N LEU A 41 0.19 9.59 -11.30
CA LEU A 41 -0.62 8.65 -12.06
C LEU A 41 -0.41 7.22 -11.54
N ASP A 42 0.82 6.84 -11.24
CA ASP A 42 1.12 5.51 -10.73
C ASP A 42 0.48 5.34 -9.34
N ASP A 43 0.75 6.28 -8.41
CA ASP A 43 0.14 6.30 -7.08
C ASP A 43 -1.40 6.22 -7.20
N LEU A 44 -2.06 7.10 -7.97
CA LEU A 44 -3.53 7.10 -8.05
C LEU A 44 -4.13 5.80 -8.62
N LEU A 45 -3.42 5.14 -9.54
CA LEU A 45 -3.88 3.91 -10.17
C LEU A 45 -3.73 2.74 -9.21
N THR A 46 -2.63 2.69 -8.46
CA THR A 46 -2.40 1.67 -7.45
C THR A 46 -3.39 1.80 -6.32
N GLU A 47 -3.60 2.99 -5.76
CA GLU A 47 -4.63 3.23 -4.74
C GLU A 47 -6.04 2.82 -5.22
N TYR A 48 -6.33 2.99 -6.51
CA TYR A 48 -7.60 2.55 -7.08
C TYR A 48 -7.76 1.02 -7.13
N ASP A 49 -6.66 0.31 -7.34
CA ASP A 49 -6.63 -1.14 -7.50
C ASP A 49 -6.82 -1.90 -6.18
N ALA A 50 -6.73 -1.22 -5.02
CA ALA A 50 -7.05 -1.80 -3.70
C ALA A 50 -8.42 -2.51 -3.69
N ARG A 51 -9.42 -1.93 -4.38
CA ARG A 51 -10.76 -2.53 -4.51
C ARG A 51 -10.75 -3.87 -5.25
N LEU A 52 -9.81 -4.07 -6.18
CA LEU A 52 -9.68 -5.30 -6.96
C LEU A 52 -9.13 -6.40 -6.06
N LEU A 53 -8.16 -6.05 -5.21
CA LEU A 53 -7.66 -6.92 -4.16
C LEU A 53 -8.77 -7.28 -3.17
N GLY A 54 -9.46 -6.30 -2.58
CA GLY A 54 -10.57 -6.58 -1.64
C GLY A 54 -11.66 -7.45 -2.25
N SER A 55 -12.02 -7.22 -3.51
CA SER A 55 -12.96 -8.08 -4.26
C SER A 55 -12.43 -9.49 -4.50
N HIS A 56 -11.12 -9.68 -4.68
CA HIS A 56 -10.50 -10.99 -4.78
C HIS A 56 -10.50 -11.70 -3.43
N LEU A 57 -10.02 -11.04 -2.37
CA LEU A 57 -9.95 -11.57 -1.02
C LEU A 57 -11.32 -12.05 -0.54
N ARG A 58 -12.39 -11.28 -0.79
CA ARG A 58 -13.75 -11.72 -0.39
C ARG A 58 -14.23 -12.98 -1.11
N ARG A 59 -13.62 -13.37 -2.25
CA ARG A 59 -13.92 -14.62 -2.95
C ARG A 59 -13.12 -15.81 -2.41
N VAL A 60 -11.84 -15.62 -2.09
CA VAL A 60 -10.92 -16.71 -1.69
C VAL A 60 -10.84 -16.86 -0.16
N GLY A 61 -10.77 -15.73 0.54
CA GLY A 61 -10.60 -15.64 2.00
C GLY A 61 -11.90 -15.63 2.80
N ALA A 62 -13.02 -16.12 2.28
CA ALA A 62 -14.31 -16.10 3.00
C ALA A 62 -14.26 -16.82 4.37
N HIS A 63 -13.24 -17.66 4.58
CA HIS A 63 -12.98 -18.41 5.81
C HIS A 63 -12.05 -17.68 6.80
N TRP A 64 -11.48 -16.53 6.42
CA TRP A 64 -10.57 -15.75 7.25
C TRP A 64 -11.26 -15.11 8.45
N SER A 65 -10.47 -14.76 9.45
CA SER A 65 -10.95 -14.29 10.74
C SER A 65 -11.78 -13.00 10.65
N GLU A 66 -12.71 -12.80 11.59
CA GLU A 66 -13.46 -11.54 11.69
C GLU A 66 -12.51 -10.35 11.99
N ALA A 67 -11.42 -10.62 12.73
CA ALA A 67 -10.41 -9.62 13.03
C ALA A 67 -9.70 -9.15 11.75
N PHE A 68 -9.39 -10.08 10.84
CA PHE A 68 -8.88 -9.76 9.52
C PHE A 68 -9.83 -8.82 8.76
N TRP A 69 -11.09 -9.22 8.61
CA TRP A 69 -12.06 -8.45 7.83
C TRP A 69 -12.33 -7.05 8.39
N ARG A 70 -12.12 -6.84 9.69
CA ARG A 70 -12.18 -5.51 10.29
C ARG A 70 -10.99 -4.65 9.87
N VAL A 71 -9.78 -5.21 9.94
CA VAL A 71 -8.56 -4.51 9.49
C VAL A 71 -8.62 -4.22 8.00
N GLU A 72 -9.03 -5.19 7.18
CA GLU A 72 -9.16 -5.01 5.73
C GLU A 72 -10.20 -3.96 5.35
N ALA A 73 -11.33 -3.88 6.04
CA ALA A 73 -12.34 -2.86 5.77
C ALA A 73 -11.86 -1.44 6.11
N ASP A 74 -11.10 -1.27 7.20
CA ASP A 74 -10.51 0.01 7.56
C ASP A 74 -9.45 0.41 6.52
N TRP A 75 -8.60 -0.54 6.12
CA TRP A 75 -7.58 -0.38 5.08
C TRP A 75 -8.18 0.00 3.71
N GLU A 76 -9.17 -0.76 3.21
CA GLU A 76 -9.85 -0.48 1.93
C GLU A 76 -10.50 0.93 1.92
N ALA A 77 -10.97 1.41 3.07
CA ALA A 77 -11.53 2.74 3.21
C ALA A 77 -10.47 3.84 3.11
N ASP A 78 -9.29 3.61 3.71
CA ASP A 78 -8.14 4.50 3.64
C ASP A 78 -7.59 4.58 2.19
N GLU A 79 -7.40 3.47 1.50
CA GLU A 79 -6.94 3.49 0.08
C GLU A 79 -7.94 4.14 -0.88
N SER A 80 -9.23 3.92 -0.64
CA SER A 80 -10.28 4.63 -1.37
C SER A 80 -10.24 6.15 -1.13
N GLN A 81 -9.85 6.58 0.08
CA GLN A 81 -9.59 7.99 0.35
C GLN A 81 -8.31 8.48 -0.33
N HIS A 82 -7.23 7.69 -0.31
CA HIS A 82 -5.97 8.01 -0.97
C HIS A 82 -6.17 8.26 -2.47
N HIS A 83 -6.79 7.31 -3.15
CA HIS A 83 -7.18 7.43 -4.55
C HIS A 83 -7.97 8.71 -4.83
N ARG A 84 -9.00 9.03 -4.03
CA ARG A 84 -9.87 10.19 -4.25
C ARG A 84 -9.09 11.50 -4.21
N VAL A 85 -8.14 11.65 -3.29
CA VAL A 85 -7.34 12.87 -3.17
C VAL A 85 -6.27 12.93 -4.25
N ALA A 86 -5.54 11.84 -4.47
CA ALA A 86 -4.54 11.73 -5.53
C ALA A 86 -5.14 12.05 -6.90
N ARG A 87 -6.32 11.50 -7.23
CA ARG A 87 -7.04 11.80 -8.48
C ARG A 87 -7.36 13.29 -8.62
N ARG A 88 -7.83 13.97 -7.58
CA ARG A 88 -8.15 15.41 -7.64
C ARG A 88 -6.90 16.25 -7.87
N VAL A 89 -5.79 15.89 -7.23
CA VAL A 89 -4.49 16.54 -7.39
C VAL A 89 -3.96 16.32 -8.80
N TYR A 90 -3.97 15.08 -9.29
CA TYR A 90 -3.57 14.73 -10.65
C TYR A 90 -4.33 15.54 -11.71
N LEU A 91 -5.66 15.62 -11.61
CA LEU A 91 -6.48 16.44 -12.52
C LEU A 91 -6.17 17.93 -12.41
N SER A 92 -5.91 18.42 -11.19
CA SER A 92 -5.53 19.83 -10.97
C SER A 92 -4.15 20.16 -11.53
N CYS A 93 -3.30 19.15 -11.71
CA CYS A 93 -2.01 19.23 -12.39
C CYS A 93 -2.12 19.05 -13.91
N GLY A 94 -3.33 19.03 -14.47
CA GLY A 94 -3.56 18.90 -15.92
C GLY A 94 -3.58 17.45 -16.42
N GLY A 95 -3.72 16.48 -15.52
CA GLY A 95 -3.92 15.07 -15.86
C GLY A 95 -5.24 14.80 -16.59
N SER A 96 -5.32 13.64 -17.26
CA SER A 96 -6.51 13.20 -18.00
C SER A 96 -7.61 12.67 -17.07
N GLU A 97 -8.89 12.90 -17.41
CA GLU A 97 -10.00 12.20 -16.77
C GLU A 97 -10.15 10.75 -17.26
N ASP A 98 -9.67 10.46 -18.47
CA ASP A 98 -9.70 9.13 -19.10
C ASP A 98 -8.52 8.29 -18.61
N LEU A 99 -8.71 7.69 -17.43
CA LEU A 99 -7.72 6.87 -16.74
C LEU A 99 -7.96 5.36 -16.93
N GLY A 100 -8.97 4.97 -17.72
CA GLY A 100 -9.32 3.55 -17.91
C GLY A 100 -9.76 2.80 -16.65
N LEU A 101 -10.08 3.51 -15.55
CA LEU A 101 -10.36 2.90 -14.24
C LEU A 101 -11.42 1.78 -14.28
N GLY A 102 -12.50 1.99 -15.04
CA GLY A 102 -13.61 1.04 -15.13
C GLY A 102 -13.29 -0.26 -15.87
N VAL A 103 -12.20 -0.30 -16.65
CA VAL A 103 -11.78 -1.50 -17.41
C VAL A 103 -10.56 -2.20 -16.82
N ARG A 104 -9.99 -1.67 -15.73
CA ARG A 104 -8.86 -2.30 -15.05
C ARG A 104 -9.26 -3.67 -14.50
N GLN A 105 -8.37 -4.65 -14.70
CA GLN A 105 -8.52 -6.01 -14.21
C GLN A 105 -7.19 -6.45 -13.59
N ALA A 106 -7.27 -7.02 -12.39
CA ALA A 106 -6.12 -7.55 -11.69
C ALA A 106 -5.80 -8.97 -12.16
N ASP A 107 -4.51 -9.26 -12.32
CA ASP A 107 -4.00 -10.62 -12.48
C ASP A 107 -3.19 -11.05 -11.25
N PHE A 108 -3.84 -11.82 -10.39
CA PHE A 108 -3.28 -12.32 -9.14
C PHE A 108 -2.47 -13.61 -9.29
N SER A 109 -2.28 -14.16 -10.50
CA SER A 109 -1.72 -15.51 -10.69
C SER A 109 -0.37 -15.71 -9.99
N HIS A 110 0.44 -14.66 -9.89
CA HIS A 110 1.76 -14.69 -9.26
C HIS A 110 1.69 -14.54 -7.74
N LEU A 111 0.56 -14.08 -7.19
CA LEU A 111 0.32 -13.90 -5.76
C LEU A 111 -0.56 -14.98 -5.13
N GLU A 112 -1.21 -15.84 -5.93
CA GLU A 112 -2.10 -16.92 -5.47
C GLU A 112 -1.58 -17.71 -4.25
N PRO A 113 -0.27 -18.05 -4.13
CA PRO A 113 0.25 -18.77 -2.96
C PRO A 113 0.02 -18.07 -1.61
N TRP A 114 -0.17 -16.75 -1.60
CA TRP A 114 -0.39 -15.97 -0.38
C TRP A 114 -1.85 -15.52 -0.20
N LEU A 115 -2.67 -15.50 -1.26
CA LEU A 115 -4.02 -14.92 -1.20
C LEU A 115 -5.09 -15.85 -0.65
N ASP A 116 -4.83 -17.16 -0.55
CA ASP A 116 -5.77 -18.14 0.03
C ASP A 116 -5.45 -18.49 1.50
N ASP A 117 -4.34 -17.96 2.04
CA ASP A 117 -3.87 -18.21 3.40
C ASP A 117 -3.76 -16.90 4.18
N GLU A 118 -4.58 -16.73 5.21
CA GLU A 118 -4.65 -15.50 6.01
C GLU A 118 -3.28 -15.09 6.57
N PHE A 119 -2.49 -16.02 7.10
CA PHE A 119 -1.19 -15.71 7.68
C PHE A 119 -0.18 -15.30 6.61
N ALA A 120 -0.20 -16.01 5.47
CA ALA A 120 0.66 -15.71 4.33
C ALA A 120 0.31 -14.33 3.75
N PHE A 121 -0.98 -14.01 3.60
CA PHE A 121 -1.46 -12.70 3.20
C PHE A 121 -1.03 -11.60 4.17
N LEU A 122 -1.22 -11.78 5.47
CA LEU A 122 -0.83 -10.79 6.48
C LEU A 122 0.68 -10.50 6.44
N CYS A 123 1.50 -11.51 6.15
CA CYS A 123 2.93 -11.33 5.96
C CYS A 123 3.25 -10.58 4.66
N LEU A 124 2.53 -10.85 3.56
CA LEU A 124 2.67 -10.15 2.28
C LEU A 124 2.24 -8.68 2.40
N ALA A 125 1.06 -8.41 2.97
CA ALA A 125 0.55 -7.05 3.16
C ALA A 125 1.47 -6.25 4.10
N ALA A 126 1.89 -6.82 5.25
CA ALA A 126 2.85 -6.12 6.11
C ALA A 126 4.21 -5.87 5.43
N TYR A 127 4.60 -6.72 4.48
CA TYR A 127 5.83 -6.51 3.72
C TYR A 127 5.68 -5.32 2.78
N ASP A 128 4.59 -5.32 2.00
CA ASP A 128 4.21 -4.30 1.04
C ASP A 128 4.12 -2.91 1.70
N GLU A 129 3.32 -2.80 2.77
CA GLU A 129 3.14 -1.57 3.53
C GLU A 129 4.44 -0.99 4.06
N TRP A 130 5.34 -1.86 4.54
CA TRP A 130 6.63 -1.41 5.04
C TRP A 130 7.48 -0.79 3.92
N VAL A 131 7.44 -1.40 2.73
CA VAL A 131 8.17 -0.90 1.55
C VAL A 131 7.55 0.41 1.08
N THR A 132 6.23 0.51 1.00
CA THR A 132 5.49 1.73 0.65
C THR A 132 5.83 2.89 1.60
N VAL A 133 5.85 2.67 2.91
CA VAL A 133 6.30 3.68 3.90
C VAL A 133 7.70 4.21 3.57
N ARG A 134 8.63 3.34 3.15
CA ARG A 134 9.99 3.77 2.79
C ARG A 134 10.02 4.56 1.49
N ALA A 135 9.31 4.08 0.47
CA ALA A 135 9.22 4.72 -0.83
C ALA A 135 8.62 6.12 -0.68
N TYR A 136 7.42 6.24 -0.11
CA TYR A 136 6.77 7.54 0.09
C TYR A 136 7.61 8.48 0.97
N SER A 137 8.24 7.97 2.04
CA SER A 137 9.13 8.78 2.87
C SER A 137 10.34 9.32 2.11
N ALA A 138 10.94 8.53 1.22
CA ALA A 138 12.04 8.98 0.37
C ALA A 138 11.56 9.94 -0.75
N GLY A 139 10.30 9.81 -1.16
CA GLY A 139 9.63 10.62 -2.18
C GLY A 139 9.10 11.95 -1.69
N LEU A 140 9.09 12.21 -0.38
CA LEU A 140 8.51 13.41 0.22
C LEU A 140 8.93 14.73 -0.43
N ALA A 141 10.16 14.86 -0.91
CA ALA A 141 10.60 16.07 -1.61
C ALA A 141 9.84 16.33 -2.92
N TRP A 142 9.45 15.27 -3.65
CA TRP A 142 8.59 15.37 -4.84
C TRP A 142 7.20 15.86 -4.46
N TYR A 143 6.62 15.27 -3.43
CA TYR A 143 5.28 15.65 -2.96
C TYR A 143 5.24 17.06 -2.36
N ASP A 144 6.26 17.46 -1.60
CA ASP A 144 6.39 18.81 -1.04
C ASP A 144 6.50 19.89 -2.16
N ALA A 145 6.94 19.52 -3.37
CA ALA A 145 6.99 20.43 -4.53
C ALA A 145 5.59 20.81 -5.04
N LEU A 146 4.55 20.02 -4.74
CA LEU A 146 3.15 20.33 -4.99
C LEU A 146 2.55 21.22 -3.89
N GLY A 147 3.38 21.72 -2.98
CA GLY A 147 2.98 22.69 -1.98
C GLY A 147 2.61 22.08 -0.63
N PRO A 148 2.51 22.94 0.40
CA PRO A 148 2.50 22.51 1.79
C PRO A 148 1.24 21.72 2.19
N ALA A 149 0.10 21.93 1.54
CA ALA A 149 -1.11 21.16 1.82
C ALA A 149 -0.98 19.72 1.35
N PHE A 150 -0.47 19.50 0.13
CA PHE A 150 -0.26 18.16 -0.40
C PHE A 150 0.87 17.42 0.32
N GLY A 151 1.99 18.10 0.60
CA GLY A 151 3.07 17.52 1.40
C GLY A 151 2.63 17.10 2.81
N ARG A 152 1.76 17.87 3.47
CA ARG A 152 1.15 17.45 4.76
C ARG A 152 0.22 16.26 4.59
N TRP A 153 -0.57 16.23 3.52
CA TRP A 153 -1.47 15.13 3.24
C TRP A 153 -0.71 13.82 2.99
N MET A 154 0.37 13.84 2.20
CA MET A 154 1.24 12.67 1.98
C MET A 154 1.90 12.16 3.26
N ARG A 155 2.22 13.04 4.21
CA ARG A 155 2.69 12.61 5.54
C ARG A 155 1.58 11.92 6.35
N GLY A 156 0.32 12.23 6.08
CA GLY A 156 -0.85 11.49 6.56
C GLY A 156 -0.91 10.09 5.94
N VAL A 157 -0.84 10.00 4.62
CA VAL A 157 -0.79 8.72 3.87
C VAL A 157 0.33 7.81 4.42
N ILE A 158 1.55 8.33 4.58
CA ILE A 158 2.66 7.58 5.18
C ILE A 158 2.35 7.08 6.60
N ALA A 159 1.60 7.85 7.39
CA ALA A 159 1.19 7.44 8.72
C ALA A 159 0.08 6.37 8.69
N ASP A 160 -0.79 6.41 7.68
CA ASP A 160 -1.82 5.41 7.41
C ASP A 160 -1.15 4.08 7.00
N GLU A 161 -0.21 4.07 6.05
CA GLU A 161 0.55 2.86 5.68
C GLU A 161 1.35 2.28 6.86
N ALA A 162 1.94 3.15 7.69
CA ALA A 162 2.64 2.69 8.90
C ALA A 162 1.67 2.05 9.90
N ARG A 163 0.42 2.51 9.95
CA ARG A 163 -0.66 1.91 10.77
C ARG A 163 -1.10 0.58 10.16
N HIS A 164 -1.35 0.50 8.85
CA HIS A 164 -1.69 -0.74 8.14
C HIS A 164 -0.64 -1.83 8.40
N TYR A 165 0.64 -1.48 8.20
CA TYR A 165 1.79 -2.31 8.55
C TYR A 165 1.69 -2.88 9.97
N CYS A 166 1.44 -2.01 10.96
CA CYS A 166 1.36 -2.43 12.36
C CYS A 166 0.14 -3.31 12.65
N GLN A 167 -1.00 -3.06 12.01
CA GLN A 167 -2.21 -3.86 12.15
C GLN A 167 -2.01 -5.27 11.58
N PHE A 168 -1.48 -5.39 10.36
CA PHE A 168 -1.18 -6.68 9.75
C PHE A 168 -0.15 -7.47 10.56
N LEU A 169 0.93 -6.82 11.01
CA LEU A 169 1.94 -7.43 11.86
C LEU A 169 1.36 -7.93 13.20
N SER A 170 0.52 -7.12 13.84
CA SER A 170 -0.12 -7.46 15.11
C SER A 170 -1.08 -8.63 14.95
N LEU A 171 -1.86 -8.64 13.87
CA LEU A 171 -2.81 -9.71 13.58
C LEU A 171 -2.08 -11.01 13.23
N ALA A 172 -1.03 -10.97 12.42
CA ALA A 172 -0.18 -12.13 12.15
C ALA A 172 0.40 -12.73 13.44
N LYS A 173 0.90 -11.87 14.34
CA LYS A 173 1.54 -12.31 15.59
C LYS A 173 0.56 -12.89 16.61
N SER A 174 -0.62 -12.28 16.73
CA SER A 174 -1.61 -12.67 17.75
C SER A 174 -2.59 -13.74 17.26
N GLY A 175 -2.91 -13.75 15.97
CA GLY A 175 -3.83 -14.70 15.34
C GLY A 175 -3.18 -16.01 14.90
N HIS A 176 -1.88 -16.00 14.61
CA HIS A 176 -1.14 -17.18 14.11
C HIS A 176 0.22 -17.40 14.81
N PRO A 177 0.29 -17.37 16.16
CA PRO A 177 1.54 -17.51 16.89
C PRO A 177 2.28 -18.83 16.59
N GLU A 178 1.54 -19.88 16.29
CA GLU A 178 2.04 -21.22 15.94
C GLU A 178 2.66 -21.31 14.54
N ARG A 179 2.58 -20.25 13.72
CA ARG A 179 3.10 -20.19 12.35
C ARG A 179 4.29 -19.26 12.19
N LEU A 180 4.70 -18.57 13.25
CA LEU A 180 5.79 -17.58 13.19
C LEU A 180 7.15 -18.16 12.75
N GLN A 181 7.34 -19.48 12.84
CA GLN A 181 8.51 -20.17 12.29
C GLN A 181 8.55 -20.20 10.75
N GLU A 182 7.42 -20.02 10.06
CA GLU A 182 7.32 -20.03 8.59
C GLU A 182 7.79 -18.70 7.97
N VAL A 183 7.87 -17.63 8.77
CA VAL A 183 8.17 -16.27 8.31
C VAL A 183 9.46 -16.18 7.47
N PRO A 184 10.59 -16.85 7.80
CA PRO A 184 11.78 -16.80 6.96
C PRO A 184 11.56 -17.33 5.54
N ASP A 185 10.84 -18.46 5.43
CA ASP A 185 10.54 -19.10 4.15
C ASP A 185 9.54 -18.24 3.35
N LEU A 186 8.51 -17.68 4.01
CA LEU A 186 7.57 -16.74 3.41
C LEU A 186 8.26 -15.48 2.88
N MET A 187 9.12 -14.84 3.67
CA MET A 187 9.88 -13.66 3.24
C MET A 187 10.86 -13.98 2.10
N GLY A 188 11.41 -15.19 2.08
CA GLY A 188 12.21 -15.69 0.96
C GLY A 188 11.40 -15.78 -0.32
N ALA A 189 10.19 -16.34 -0.25
CA ALA A 189 9.29 -16.49 -1.39
C ALA A 189 8.74 -15.14 -1.88
N ILE A 190 8.31 -14.25 -0.98
CA ILE A 190 7.82 -12.90 -1.33
C ILE A 190 8.92 -12.09 -2.02
N GLY A 191 10.15 -12.11 -1.48
CA GLY A 191 11.28 -11.45 -2.14
C GLY A 191 11.67 -12.07 -3.49
N GLY A 192 11.18 -13.27 -3.81
CA GLY A 192 11.43 -13.94 -5.08
C GLY A 192 10.53 -13.47 -6.22
N VAL A 193 9.42 -12.78 -5.92
CA VAL A 193 8.50 -12.20 -6.92
C VAL A 193 8.68 -10.68 -7.08
N GLU A 194 9.61 -10.09 -6.34
CA GLU A 194 9.96 -8.67 -6.49
C GLU A 194 10.53 -8.36 -7.88
N GLY A 195 10.06 -7.26 -8.47
CA GLY A 195 10.41 -6.84 -9.82
C GLY A 195 9.68 -7.58 -10.95
N GLU A 196 8.68 -8.39 -10.62
CA GLU A 196 7.68 -8.82 -11.59
C GLU A 196 6.82 -7.62 -12.03
N PRO A 197 6.44 -7.50 -13.32
CA PRO A 197 5.64 -6.37 -13.79
C PRO A 197 4.33 -6.23 -13.02
N TYR A 198 3.99 -5.00 -12.62
CA TYR A 198 2.76 -4.70 -11.90
C TYR A 198 1.50 -5.11 -12.70
N ARG A 199 0.59 -5.82 -12.03
CA ARG A 199 -0.62 -6.42 -12.66
C ARG A 199 -1.93 -5.93 -12.06
N SER A 200 -1.97 -4.66 -11.66
CA SER A 200 -3.16 -4.04 -11.01
C SER A 200 -3.59 -4.78 -9.74
N THR A 201 -2.63 -5.34 -9.01
CA THR A 201 -2.85 -6.17 -7.82
C THR A 201 -2.95 -5.39 -6.53
N PHE A 202 -2.70 -4.07 -6.56
CA PHE A 202 -2.40 -3.21 -5.43
C PHE A 202 -1.08 -3.57 -4.73
N LEU A 203 -0.91 -4.85 -4.39
CA LEU A 203 0.31 -5.37 -3.79
C LEU A 203 1.45 -5.45 -4.79
N LEU A 204 2.65 -5.17 -4.30
CA LEU A 204 3.95 -5.23 -4.97
C LEU A 204 4.05 -4.31 -6.20
N ASP A 205 3.40 -3.15 -6.17
CA ASP A 205 3.63 -2.09 -7.16
C ASP A 205 4.96 -1.36 -6.89
N HIS A 206 6.06 -2.08 -7.07
CA HIS A 206 7.40 -1.60 -6.76
C HIS A 206 8.22 -1.25 -8.01
N ASP A 207 7.55 -1.00 -9.14
CA ASP A 207 8.18 -0.80 -10.44
C ASP A 207 8.74 0.63 -10.65
N ASP A 208 8.39 1.60 -9.79
CA ASP A 208 8.94 2.96 -9.88
C ASP A 208 10.41 3.03 -9.38
N PRO A 209 11.30 3.81 -10.03
CA PRO A 209 12.69 3.99 -9.59
C PRO A 209 12.89 4.52 -8.17
N ILE A 210 11.84 5.01 -7.51
CA ILE A 210 11.85 5.36 -6.10
C ILE A 210 12.06 4.13 -5.22
N PHE A 211 11.52 2.97 -5.61
CA PHE A 211 11.69 1.70 -4.94
C PHE A 211 13.10 1.19 -5.16
N ARG A 212 13.72 0.70 -4.07
CA ARG A 212 15.12 0.28 -4.09
C ARG A 212 15.23 -1.13 -3.57
N ALA A 213 16.04 -1.94 -4.25
CA ALA A 213 16.33 -3.32 -3.84
C ALA A 213 16.81 -3.43 -2.38
N GLU A 214 17.52 -2.42 -1.88
CA GLU A 214 17.97 -2.35 -0.48
C GLU A 214 16.80 -2.35 0.52
N TRP A 215 15.64 -1.81 0.15
CA TRP A 215 14.45 -1.78 0.99
C TRP A 215 13.71 -3.11 1.00
N PHE A 216 13.65 -3.83 -0.11
CA PHE A 216 13.07 -5.18 -0.15
C PHE A 216 13.84 -6.11 0.81
N ASP A 217 15.16 -6.06 0.73
CA ASP A 217 16.06 -6.76 1.65
C ASP A 217 15.85 -6.36 3.10
N GLN A 218 15.66 -5.08 3.36
CA GLN A 218 15.44 -4.57 4.70
C GLN A 218 14.05 -4.95 5.25
N ALA A 219 13.01 -4.88 4.43
CA ALA A 219 11.65 -5.28 4.77
C ALA A 219 11.62 -6.73 5.27
N ARG A 220 12.22 -7.65 4.49
CA ARG A 220 12.34 -9.07 4.87
C ARG A 220 12.99 -9.25 6.25
N ARG A 221 14.13 -8.59 6.48
CA ARG A 221 14.85 -8.66 7.77
C ARG A 221 14.04 -8.06 8.92
N VAL A 222 13.37 -6.94 8.69
CA VAL A 222 12.56 -6.25 9.69
C VAL A 222 11.35 -7.08 10.08
N LEU A 223 10.60 -7.61 9.11
CA LEU A 223 9.45 -8.46 9.36
C LEU A 223 9.84 -9.75 10.09
N GLN A 224 10.90 -10.44 9.63
CA GLN A 224 11.41 -11.63 10.33
C GLN A 224 11.69 -11.34 11.80
N ARG A 225 12.38 -10.23 12.08
CA ARG A 225 12.70 -9.82 13.45
C ARG A 225 11.43 -9.47 14.24
N HIS A 226 10.51 -8.71 13.68
CA HIS A 226 9.33 -8.22 14.41
C HIS A 226 8.33 -9.33 14.71
N LEU A 227 8.06 -10.20 13.75
CA LEU A 227 7.15 -11.34 13.92
C LEU A 227 7.74 -12.38 14.88
N ARG A 228 9.06 -12.61 14.83
CA ARG A 228 9.73 -13.63 15.67
C ARG A 228 10.26 -13.10 17.00
N ALA A 229 10.15 -11.80 17.28
CA ALA A 229 10.60 -11.21 18.53
C ALA A 229 9.89 -11.88 19.72
N GLY A 230 10.68 -12.59 20.55
CA GLY A 230 10.20 -13.31 21.73
C GLY A 230 10.03 -14.83 21.54
N LEU A 231 10.29 -15.37 20.34
CA LEU A 231 10.40 -16.82 20.15
C LEU A 231 11.75 -17.34 20.68
N PRO A 232 11.80 -18.54 21.29
CA PRO A 232 13.07 -19.15 21.65
C PRO A 232 13.93 -19.37 20.39
N ASP A 233 15.20 -18.95 20.45
CA ASP A 233 16.18 -19.25 19.42
C ASP A 233 16.32 -20.78 19.32
N GLY A 234 15.88 -21.38 18.21
CA GLY A 234 16.13 -22.80 17.94
C GLY A 234 14.93 -23.70 17.67
N ALA A 235 13.82 -23.21 17.11
CA ALA A 235 12.87 -24.09 16.40
C ALA A 235 13.47 -24.54 15.05
N THR A 236 14.62 -25.23 15.08
CA THR A 236 15.11 -26.02 13.96
C THR A 236 14.15 -27.18 13.75
N ARG A 237 13.69 -27.35 12.50
CA ARG A 237 12.79 -28.42 12.05
C ARG A 237 13.11 -29.78 12.71
N PRO A 238 12.13 -30.56 13.17
CA PRO A 238 12.39 -31.96 13.45
C PRO A 238 12.70 -32.66 12.13
N HIS A 239 13.94 -33.14 11.98
CA HIS A 239 14.28 -34.08 10.93
C HIS A 239 13.41 -35.33 11.08
N SER A 240 12.56 -35.60 10.09
CA SER A 240 11.93 -36.90 9.93
C SER A 240 13.00 -37.89 9.44
N ASN A 241 13.17 -38.97 10.19
CA ASN A 241 13.94 -40.17 9.80
C ASN A 241 13.37 -40.83 8.55
#